data_AF-A0A2G9UBU7-F1
#
_entry.id   AF-A0A2G9UBU7-F1
#
_cell.length_a   1.000
_cell.length_b   1.000
_cell.length_c   1.000
_cell.angle_alpha   90.00
_cell.angle_beta   90.00
_cell.angle_gamma   90.00
#
_symmetry.space_group_name_H-M   'P 1'
#
loop_
_entity.id
_entity.type
_entity.pdbx_description
1 polymer ?
#
loop_
_entity_poly.entity_id
_entity_poly.type
_entity_poly.pdbx_seq_one_letter_code
_entity_poly.pdbx_strand_id
1 'polypeptide(L)'
;MVLNGKRVLTVVSGASRGIGKEIAIQVSKRVAPNSVFLLTARNEATLLQIKQGILNSSEKAQVWIVVCDMGSFNDDAINTFKEVLEEIKETGPFDSAFIFHNCGTVGDVSKRSTELSNPDQWQNFLSVNLVAMVQFNNLLLNSITKEVH
;
A
#
# COMPACT_ATOMS: atom_id res chain seq x y z
N MET A 1 13.20 15.41 7.59
CA MET A 1 13.65 14.70 6.39
C MET A 1 13.03 15.39 5.18
N VAL A 2 13.85 15.89 4.25
CA VAL A 2 13.34 16.65 3.09
C VAL A 2 13.34 15.70 1.89
N LEU A 3 12.15 15.42 1.33
CA LEU A 3 11.94 14.54 0.16
C LEU A 3 12.22 15.25 -1.17
N ASN A 4 12.50 16.55 -1.14
CA ASN A 4 12.74 17.36 -2.34
C ASN A 4 13.92 16.80 -3.14
N GLY A 5 13.68 16.54 -4.42
CA GLY A 5 14.72 16.10 -5.35
C GLY A 5 15.05 14.60 -5.31
N LYS A 6 14.44 13.81 -4.42
CA LYS A 6 14.60 12.35 -4.41
C LYS A 6 13.46 11.65 -5.14
N ARG A 7 13.80 10.72 -6.03
CA ARG A 7 12.85 9.81 -6.68
C ARG A 7 12.54 8.67 -5.72
N VAL A 8 11.29 8.58 -5.29
CA VAL A 8 10.89 7.63 -4.26
C VAL A 8 9.86 6.63 -4.78
N LEU A 9 9.88 5.42 -4.23
CA LEU A 9 8.75 4.51 -4.30
C LEU A 9 7.88 4.70 -3.05
N THR A 10 6.61 5.03 -3.22
CA THR A 10 5.65 5.16 -2.13
C THR A 10 4.60 4.06 -2.23
N VAL A 11 4.55 3.16 -1.26
CA VAL A 11 3.56 2.08 -1.18
C VAL A 11 2.58 2.39 -0.07
N VAL A 12 1.28 2.38 -0.37
CA VAL A 12 0.23 2.67 0.63
C VAL A 12 -0.84 1.59 0.60
N SER A 13 -0.98 0.85 1.70
CA SER A 13 -2.12 -0.05 1.92
C SER A 13 -3.28 0.69 2.59
N GLY A 14 -4.51 0.29 2.27
CA GLY A 14 -5.70 1.02 2.73
C GLY A 14 -5.78 2.43 2.12
N ALA A 15 -5.28 2.61 0.91
CA ALA A 15 -5.16 3.93 0.29
C ALA A 15 -6.49 4.58 -0.09
N SER A 16 -7.60 3.83 -0.15
CA SER A 16 -8.86 4.37 -0.69
C SER A 16 -9.50 5.46 0.17
N ARG A 17 -9.26 5.53 1.49
CA ARG A 17 -9.96 6.47 2.37
C ARG A 17 -9.09 6.93 3.54
N GLY A 18 -9.60 7.93 4.26
CA GLY A 18 -9.04 8.40 5.53
C GLY A 18 -7.55 8.75 5.42
N ILE A 19 -6.77 8.26 6.38
CA ILE A 19 -5.34 8.56 6.51
C ILE A 19 -4.55 8.07 5.29
N GLY A 20 -4.80 6.86 4.80
CA GLY A 20 -4.08 6.31 3.63
C GLY A 20 -4.24 7.16 2.37
N LYS A 21 -5.47 7.63 2.11
CA LYS A 21 -5.73 8.56 1.00
C LYS A 21 -4.93 9.85 1.14
N GLU A 22 -4.94 10.44 2.33
CA GLU A 22 -4.25 11.71 2.57
C GLU A 22 -2.74 11.55 2.50
N ILE A 23 -2.18 10.43 2.99
CA ILE A 23 -0.76 10.10 2.84
C ILE A 23 -0.38 10.10 1.36
N ALA A 24 -1.12 9.38 0.52
CA ALA A 24 -0.82 9.29 -0.91
C ALA A 24 -0.78 10.67 -1.59
N ILE A 25 -1.77 11.52 -1.31
CA ILE A 25 -1.89 12.87 -1.86
C ILE A 25 -0.82 13.83 -1.31
N GLN A 26 -0.49 13.75 -0.02
CA GLN A 26 0.46 14.68 0.58
C GLN A 26 1.91 14.31 0.25
N VAL A 27 2.21 13.03 0.09
CA VAL A 27 3.52 12.57 -0.38
C VAL A 27 3.73 12.98 -1.84
N SER A 28 2.72 12.86 -2.73
CA SER A 28 2.86 13.25 -4.14
C SER A 28 3.27 14.70 -4.35
N LYS A 29 2.90 15.60 -3.44
CA LYS A 29 3.25 17.03 -3.49
C LYS A 29 4.67 17.34 -3.03
N ARG A 30 5.41 16.38 -2.47
CA ARG A 30 6.69 16.60 -1.76
C ARG A 30 7.86 15.82 -2.34
N VAL A 31 7.61 14.96 -3.33
CA VAL A 31 8.62 14.07 -3.93
C VAL A 31 9.09 14.59 -5.27
N ALA A 32 10.22 14.09 -5.77
CA ALA A 32 10.69 14.50 -7.10
C ALA A 32 9.74 14.04 -8.22
N PRO A 33 9.74 14.74 -9.36
CA PRO A 33 9.14 14.23 -10.60
C PRO A 33 9.65 12.80 -10.90
N ASN A 34 8.83 11.96 -11.55
CA ASN A 34 9.11 10.54 -11.81
C ASN A 34 9.08 9.61 -10.58
N SER A 35 8.68 10.10 -9.39
CA SER A 35 8.42 9.24 -8.24
C SER A 35 7.24 8.30 -8.52
N VAL A 36 7.31 7.11 -7.93
CA VAL A 36 6.38 6.02 -8.16
C VAL A 36 5.48 5.79 -6.95
N PHE A 37 4.21 5.53 -7.21
CA PHE A 37 3.20 5.23 -6.21
C PHE A 37 2.58 3.86 -6.50
N LEU A 38 2.53 3.00 -5.48
CA LEU A 38 1.77 1.76 -5.48
C LEU A 38 0.65 1.87 -4.44
N LEU A 39 -0.60 1.94 -4.90
CA LEU A 39 -1.76 2.12 -4.05
C LEU A 39 -2.58 0.82 -4.00
N THR A 40 -2.92 0.36 -2.80
CA THR A 40 -3.77 -0.83 -2.66
C THR A 40 -4.89 -0.64 -1.65
N ALA A 41 -6.09 -1.07 -2.06
CA ALA A 41 -7.32 -1.13 -1.28
C ALA A 41 -8.38 -1.94 -2.05
N ARG A 42 -9.55 -2.16 -1.44
CA ARG A 42 -10.67 -2.90 -2.05
C ARG A 42 -11.49 -2.12 -3.08
N ASN A 43 -11.50 -0.79 -2.98
CA ASN A 43 -12.36 0.05 -3.82
C ASN A 43 -11.57 0.65 -4.98
N GLU A 44 -11.67 0.01 -6.14
CA GLU A 44 -10.98 0.43 -7.37
C GLU A 44 -11.34 1.84 -7.80
N ALA A 45 -12.64 2.19 -7.83
CA ALA A 45 -13.09 3.51 -8.25
C ALA A 45 -12.44 4.64 -7.43
N THR A 46 -12.27 4.43 -6.12
CA THR A 46 -11.61 5.41 -5.26
C THR A 46 -10.10 5.45 -5.48
N LEU A 47 -9.46 4.30 -5.73
CA LEU A 47 -8.03 4.25 -6.10
C LEU A 47 -7.77 5.00 -7.41
N LEU A 48 -8.64 4.84 -8.42
CA LEU A 48 -8.56 5.55 -9.69
C LEU A 48 -8.71 7.07 -9.51
N GLN A 49 -9.64 7.51 -8.66
CA GLN A 49 -9.78 8.93 -8.32
C GLN A 49 -8.51 9.50 -7.67
N ILE A 50 -7.90 8.75 -6.74
CA ILE A 50 -6.65 9.18 -6.08
C ILE A 50 -5.50 9.21 -7.08
N LYS A 51 -5.38 8.19 -7.94
CA LYS A 51 -4.41 8.16 -9.04
C LYS A 51 -4.54 9.42 -9.90
N GLN A 52 -5.74 9.79 -10.33
CA GLN A 52 -5.94 11.01 -11.11
C GLN A 52 -5.54 12.27 -10.33
N GLY A 53 -5.86 12.35 -9.04
CA GLY A 53 -5.43 13.46 -8.18
C GLY A 53 -3.91 13.59 -8.07
N ILE A 54 -3.20 12.47 -7.97
CA ILE A 54 -1.73 12.43 -7.94
C ILE A 54 -1.17 12.92 -9.29
N LEU A 55 -1.67 12.39 -10.41
CA LEU A 55 -1.21 12.76 -11.75
C LEU A 55 -1.48 14.25 -12.07
N ASN A 56 -2.58 14.81 -11.58
CA ASN A 56 -2.87 16.23 -11.72
C ASN A 56 -1.95 17.14 -10.88
N SER A 57 -1.33 16.62 -9.82
CA SER A 57 -0.48 17.40 -8.90
C SER A 57 1.02 17.26 -9.15
N SER A 58 1.43 16.25 -9.93
CA SER A 58 2.83 15.99 -10.28
C SER A 58 2.91 15.46 -11.69
N GLU A 59 3.37 16.32 -12.62
CA GLU A 59 3.37 16.12 -14.08
C GLU A 59 4.16 14.89 -14.57
N LYS A 60 4.85 14.19 -13.68
CA LYS A 60 5.59 12.96 -14.02
C LYS A 60 5.46 11.85 -12.98
N ALA A 61 4.50 11.93 -12.07
CA ALA A 61 4.29 10.80 -11.14
C ALA A 61 3.83 9.57 -11.93
N GLN A 62 4.27 8.39 -11.50
CA GLN A 62 3.79 7.13 -12.05
C GLN A 62 3.03 6.39 -10.96
N VAL A 63 1.84 5.87 -11.27
CA VAL A 63 0.92 5.32 -10.27
C VAL A 63 0.37 3.98 -10.71
N TRP A 64 0.70 2.95 -9.94
CA TRP A 64 0.11 1.62 -10.00
C TRP A 64 -0.96 1.47 -8.93
N ILE A 65 -1.99 0.70 -9.28
CA ILE A 65 -3.05 0.30 -8.37
C ILE A 65 -3.10 -1.21 -8.34
N VAL A 66 -3.23 -1.79 -7.15
CA VAL A 66 -3.55 -3.21 -6.97
C VAL A 66 -4.79 -3.28 -6.10
N VAL A 67 -5.90 -3.73 -6.67
CA VAL A 67 -7.14 -3.93 -5.93
C VAL A 67 -7.00 -5.21 -5.12
N CYS A 68 -6.99 -5.09 -3.80
CA CYS A 68 -6.76 -6.23 -2.92
C CYS A 68 -7.56 -6.08 -1.62
N ASP A 69 -8.18 -7.19 -1.20
CA ASP A 69 -8.64 -7.35 0.17
C ASP A 69 -7.52 -7.99 1.01
N MET A 70 -6.97 -7.23 1.95
CA MET A 70 -5.95 -7.73 2.86
C MET A 70 -6.47 -8.83 3.81
N GLY A 71 -7.79 -8.97 3.97
CA GLY A 71 -8.37 -10.12 4.68
C GLY A 71 -8.24 -11.43 3.90
N SER A 72 -8.01 -11.34 2.59
CA SER A 72 -7.86 -12.46 1.65
C SER A 72 -6.55 -12.36 0.86
N PHE A 73 -5.46 -11.96 1.54
CA PHE A 73 -4.13 -11.85 0.94
C PHE A 73 -3.54 -13.24 0.65
N ASN A 74 -3.93 -13.83 -0.48
CA ASN A 74 -3.60 -15.18 -0.91
C ASN A 74 -2.52 -15.18 -2.01
N ASP A 75 -2.20 -16.38 -2.55
CA ASP A 75 -1.17 -16.54 -3.58
C ASP A 75 -1.47 -15.76 -4.87
N ASP A 76 -2.74 -15.66 -5.27
CA ASP A 76 -3.14 -14.88 -6.44
C ASP A 76 -2.84 -13.39 -6.22
N ALA A 77 -3.22 -12.84 -5.06
CA ALA A 77 -2.88 -11.46 -4.70
C ALA A 77 -1.36 -11.25 -4.67
N ILE A 78 -0.61 -12.19 -4.07
CA ILE A 78 0.85 -12.14 -4.03
C ILE A 78 1.44 -12.10 -5.45
N ASN A 79 0.95 -12.93 -6.36
CA ASN A 79 1.43 -12.97 -7.74
C ASN A 79 1.12 -11.67 -8.49
N THR A 80 -0.09 -11.11 -8.32
CA THR A 80 -0.43 -9.79 -8.87
C THR A 80 0.53 -8.70 -8.37
N PHE A 81 0.84 -8.69 -7.07
CA PHE A 81 1.81 -7.74 -6.53
C PHE A 81 3.22 -7.96 -7.08
N LYS A 82 3.67 -9.20 -7.28
CA LYS A 82 4.97 -9.49 -7.89
C LYS A 82 5.05 -8.93 -9.30
N GLU A 83 4.05 -9.18 -10.14
CA GLU A 83 4.00 -8.66 -11.51
C GLU A 83 4.09 -7.13 -11.54
N VAL A 84 3.29 -6.46 -10.71
CA VAL A 84 3.32 -4.99 -10.60
C VAL A 84 4.66 -4.48 -10.06
N LEU A 85 5.28 -5.18 -9.11
CA LEU A 85 6.59 -4.80 -8.59
C LEU A 85 7.71 -5.01 -9.61
N GLU A 86 7.62 -6.01 -10.49
CA GLU A 86 8.52 -6.16 -11.64
C GLU A 86 8.39 -4.96 -12.59
N GLU A 87 7.16 -4.61 -13.00
CA GLU A 87 6.93 -3.41 -13.83
C GLU A 87 7.49 -2.14 -13.20
N ILE A 88 7.27 -1.96 -11.89
CA ILE A 88 7.79 -0.81 -11.13
C ILE A 88 9.32 -0.79 -11.17
N LYS A 89 10.01 -1.93 -11.08
CA LYS A 89 11.48 -1.98 -11.16
C LYS A 89 12.02 -1.59 -12.53
N GLU A 90 11.30 -1.91 -13.61
CA GLU A 90 11.70 -1.54 -14.98
C GLU A 90 11.70 -0.01 -15.19
N THR A 91 10.98 0.74 -14.36
CA THR A 91 10.98 2.21 -14.38
C THR A 91 12.29 2.83 -13.91
N GLY A 92 13.23 2.04 -13.39
CA GLY A 92 14.54 2.46 -12.92
C GLY A 92 14.67 2.55 -11.40
N PRO A 93 15.86 2.88 -10.89
CA PRO A 93 16.17 2.86 -9.46
C PRO A 93 15.49 3.97 -8.66
N PHE A 94 15.27 3.72 -7.38
CA PHE A 94 14.72 4.69 -6.42
C PHE A 94 15.79 5.08 -5.39
N ASP A 95 15.76 6.33 -4.92
CA ASP A 95 16.62 6.78 -3.82
C ASP A 95 16.16 6.24 -2.47
N SER A 96 14.85 5.98 -2.32
CA SER A 96 14.23 5.53 -1.08
C SER A 96 12.87 4.90 -1.35
N ALA A 97 12.44 4.00 -0.47
CA ALA A 97 11.09 3.45 -0.43
C ALA A 97 10.37 3.86 0.85
N PHE A 98 9.13 4.33 0.73
CA PHE A 98 8.22 4.63 1.83
C PHE A 98 7.08 3.63 1.81
N ILE A 99 7.04 2.75 2.81
CA ILE A 99 6.00 1.73 2.92
C ILE A 99 5.07 2.10 4.08
N PHE A 100 3.81 2.37 3.75
CA PHE A 100 2.78 2.72 4.71
C PHE A 100 1.78 1.57 4.84
N HIS A 101 1.97 0.75 5.87
CA HIS A 101 1.04 -0.31 6.28
C HIS A 101 -0.15 0.29 7.03
N ASN A 102 -1.04 0.93 6.28
CA ASN A 102 -2.19 1.66 6.84
C ASN A 102 -3.51 0.87 6.73
N CYS A 103 -3.58 -0.20 5.92
CA CYS A 103 -4.77 -1.05 5.90
C CYS A 103 -5.00 -1.68 7.28
N GLY A 104 -6.22 -1.53 7.79
CA GLY A 104 -6.60 -2.06 9.08
C GLY A 104 -8.09 -1.90 9.35
N THR A 105 -8.57 -2.61 10.35
CA THR A 105 -9.94 -2.48 10.87
C THR A 105 -9.91 -2.37 12.38
N VAL A 106 -10.89 -1.67 12.96
CA VAL A 106 -11.02 -1.51 14.41
C VAL A 106 -11.76 -2.68 15.09
N GLY A 107 -12.26 -3.63 14.31
CA GLY A 107 -13.10 -4.71 14.81
C GLY A 107 -14.48 -4.22 15.27
N ASP A 108 -15.18 -5.06 16.03
CA ASP A 108 -16.49 -4.75 16.58
C ASP A 108 -16.33 -4.06 17.95
N VAL A 109 -16.30 -2.73 17.93
CA VAL A 109 -16.16 -1.89 19.13
C VAL A 109 -17.46 -1.75 19.94
N SER A 110 -18.55 -2.37 19.50
CA SER A 110 -19.82 -2.36 20.24
C SER A 110 -19.87 -3.43 21.33
N LYS A 111 -18.99 -4.44 21.24
CA LYS A 111 -18.93 -5.59 22.14
C LYS A 111 -17.94 -5.40 23.29
N ARG A 112 -18.28 -5.94 24.45
CA ARG A 112 -17.34 -6.08 25.57
C ARG A 112 -16.35 -7.21 25.30
N SER A 113 -15.21 -7.20 25.97
CA SER A 113 -14.19 -8.25 25.83
C SER A 113 -14.72 -9.66 26.09
N THR A 114 -15.69 -9.80 27.00
CA THR A 114 -16.35 -11.09 27.30
C THR A 114 -17.21 -11.63 26.15
N GLU A 115 -17.57 -10.78 25.19
CA GLU A 115 -18.43 -11.12 24.04
C GLU A 115 -17.61 -11.33 22.75
N LEU A 116 -16.29 -11.08 22.80
CA LEU A 116 -15.36 -11.27 21.68
C LEU A 116 -14.80 -12.70 21.68
N SER A 117 -15.66 -13.69 21.42
CA SER A 117 -15.29 -15.11 21.43
C SER A 117 -15.45 -15.82 20.07
N ASN A 118 -15.97 -15.13 19.04
CA ASN A 118 -16.16 -15.71 17.72
C ASN A 118 -14.79 -15.94 17.02
N PRO A 119 -14.41 -17.20 16.72
CA PRO A 119 -13.09 -17.49 16.14
C PRO A 119 -12.90 -16.89 14.74
N ASP A 120 -13.93 -16.90 13.90
CA ASP A 120 -13.84 -16.39 12.52
C ASP A 120 -13.63 -14.87 12.50
N GLN A 121 -14.27 -14.15 13.43
CA GLN A 121 -14.08 -12.71 13.60
C GLN A 121 -12.63 -12.40 14.01
N TRP A 122 -12.08 -13.16 14.94
CA TRP A 122 -10.68 -13.00 15.37
C TRP A 122 -9.69 -13.37 14.27
N GLN A 123 -9.93 -14.47 13.56
CA GLN A 123 -9.10 -14.90 12.45
C GLN A 123 -9.07 -13.80 11.37
N ASN A 124 -10.23 -13.29 10.95
CA ASN A 124 -10.29 -12.21 9.98
C ASN A 124 -9.61 -10.91 10.47
N PHE A 125 -9.83 -10.55 11.73
CA PHE A 125 -9.22 -9.34 12.32
C PHE A 125 -7.69 -9.43 12.32
N LEU A 126 -7.14 -10.58 12.72
CA LEU A 126 -5.69 -10.83 12.72
C LEU A 126 -5.14 -11.00 11.30
N SER A 127 -5.89 -11.61 10.39
CA SER A 127 -5.52 -11.72 8.98
C SER A 127 -5.27 -10.34 8.38
N VAL A 128 -6.22 -9.41 8.54
CA VAL A 128 -6.11 -8.04 8.00
C VAL A 128 -5.02 -7.23 8.71
N ASN A 129 -5.06 -7.17 10.04
CA ASN A 129 -4.27 -6.19 10.80
C ASN A 129 -2.84 -6.65 11.12
N LEU A 130 -2.53 -7.95 11.00
CA LEU A 130 -1.23 -8.49 11.36
C LEU A 130 -0.64 -9.37 10.25
N VAL A 131 -1.32 -10.46 9.88
CA VAL A 131 -0.74 -11.48 9.00
C VAL A 131 -0.47 -10.92 7.61
N ALA A 132 -1.47 -10.32 6.97
CA ALA A 132 -1.33 -9.73 5.65
C ALA A 132 -0.32 -8.58 5.64
N MET A 133 -0.28 -7.77 6.71
CA MET A 133 0.73 -6.70 6.84
C MET A 133 2.15 -7.26 6.82
N VAL A 134 2.42 -8.30 7.63
CA VAL A 134 3.74 -8.94 7.68
C VAL A 134 4.11 -9.59 6.35
N GLN A 135 3.18 -10.33 5.75
CA GLN A 135 3.40 -10.97 4.45
C GLN A 135 3.63 -9.94 3.33
N PHE A 136 2.83 -8.89 3.29
CA PHE A 136 2.98 -7.81 2.31
C PHE A 136 4.30 -7.06 2.51
N ASN A 137 4.71 -6.81 3.75
CA ASN A 137 6.02 -6.23 4.05
C ASN A 137 7.16 -7.10 3.50
N ASN A 138 7.13 -8.41 3.76
CA ASN A 138 8.16 -9.33 3.29
C ASN A 138 8.19 -9.41 1.77
N LEU A 139 7.00 -9.44 1.12
CA LEU A 139 6.89 -9.38 -0.33
C LEU A 139 7.57 -8.12 -0.90
N LEU A 140 7.24 -6.95 -0.35
CA LEU A 140 7.83 -5.68 -0.78
C LEU A 140 9.34 -5.67 -0.60
N LEU A 141 9.84 -6.04 0.58
CA LEU A 141 11.29 -6.02 0.85
C LEU A 141 12.05 -6.98 -0.06
N ASN A 142 11.55 -8.20 -0.27
CA ASN A 142 12.15 -9.17 -1.19
C ASN A 142 12.18 -8.66 -2.64
N SER A 143 11.19 -7.86 -3.05
CA SER A 143 11.14 -7.32 -4.40
C SER A 143 11.97 -6.06 -4.60
N ILE A 144 12.04 -5.14 -3.63
CA ILE A 144 12.59 -3.79 -3.83
C ILE A 144 13.95 -3.55 -3.19
N THR A 145 14.36 -4.37 -2.21
CA THR A 145 15.72 -4.30 -1.69
C THR A 145 16.60 -5.20 -2.55
N LYS A 146 17.68 -4.65 -3.11
CA LYS A 146 18.73 -5.50 -3.71
C LYS A 146 19.17 -6.49 -2.64
N GLU A 147 19.37 -7.76 -3.01
CA GLU A 147 20.25 -8.64 -2.25
C GLU A 147 21.58 -7.90 -2.10
N VAL A 148 21.89 -7.53 -0.87
CA VAL A 148 23.25 -7.08 -0.52
C VAL A 148 24.09 -8.35 -0.57
N HIS A 149 24.68 -8.64 -1.75
CA HIS A 149 25.75 -9.62 -1.85
C HIS A 149 27.01 -9.09 -1.17
#